data_AF-A0A8B6XVZ5-F1
#
_entry.id   AF-A0A8B6XVZ5-F1
#
_cell.length_a   1.000
_cell.length_b   1.000
_cell.length_c   1.000
_cell.angle_alpha   90.00
_cell.angle_beta   90.00
_cell.angle_gamma   90.00
#
_symmetry.space_group_name_H-M   'P 1'
#
loop_
_entity.id
_entity.type
_entity.pdbx_description
1 polymer ?
#
loop_
_entity_poly.entity_id
_entity_poly.type
_entity_poly.pdbx_seq_one_letter_code
_entity_poly.pdbx_strand_id
1 'polypeptide(L)'
;KTACARITKPITCKIRVYESIEKTVTYAKRLERAGAKILTVHGRRRDQKGPKTGLASWDHIKAVKENVQIPVFANGNIQYLRDVIKCLEYTKVDGIMSAEGALCNPAIFSGRQPPAWEMADSYLAYAEKYTPPVGYIRGHLFRIYLHCLSKYPDLRIPMGLARSFDALKEVCKQVKELCLKDAEKDIAEGKDSEEPDCLPYWRCQPYVRPPIKVLGKRTSDDDEKLPRNDYPSKRKLLQIKHQENGGKGLFRNLARDKWPLCKTCGRNPW
;
A
#
# COMPACT_ATOMS: atom_id res chain seq x y z
N LYS A 1 -35.70 12.71 -6.40
CA LYS A 1 -34.74 13.83 -6.63
C LYS A 1 -33.35 13.37 -6.20
N THR A 2 -32.32 13.50 -7.02
CA THR A 2 -30.94 13.09 -6.67
C THR A 2 -30.20 14.21 -5.93
N ALA A 3 -29.14 13.89 -5.19
CA ALA A 3 -28.30 14.90 -4.54
C ALA A 3 -27.69 15.90 -5.55
N CYS A 4 -27.36 15.41 -6.76
CA CYS A 4 -26.83 16.22 -7.86
C CYS A 4 -27.79 17.34 -8.30
N ALA A 5 -29.10 17.18 -8.09
CA ALA A 5 -30.09 18.19 -8.46
C ALA A 5 -30.18 19.38 -7.48
N ARG A 6 -29.44 19.35 -6.36
CA ARG A 6 -29.54 20.35 -5.28
C ARG A 6 -28.20 21.02 -4.93
N ILE A 7 -27.10 20.59 -5.54
CA ILE A 7 -25.75 21.03 -5.20
C ILE A 7 -25.03 21.49 -6.48
N THR A 8 -24.35 22.64 -6.43
CA THR A 8 -23.62 23.21 -7.56
C THR A 8 -22.24 22.59 -7.78
N LYS A 9 -21.63 22.08 -6.71
CA LYS A 9 -20.34 21.36 -6.76
C LYS A 9 -20.50 19.97 -7.39
N PRO A 10 -19.55 19.52 -8.23
CA PRO A 10 -19.58 18.17 -8.81
C PRO A 10 -19.66 17.07 -7.74
N ILE A 11 -20.60 16.15 -7.89
CA ILE A 11 -20.66 14.94 -7.06
C ILE A 11 -19.91 13.82 -7.77
N THR A 12 -18.96 13.20 -7.07
CA THR A 12 -18.20 12.04 -7.57
C THR A 12 -18.59 10.78 -6.78
N CYS A 13 -18.39 9.61 -7.37
CA CYS A 13 -18.70 8.33 -6.73
C CYS A 13 -17.46 7.43 -6.72
N LYS A 14 -17.24 6.73 -5.60
CA LYS A 14 -16.23 5.66 -5.51
C LYS A 14 -16.90 4.34 -5.19
N ILE A 15 -16.68 3.33 -6.03
CA ILE A 15 -17.32 2.02 -5.90
C ILE A 15 -16.30 0.89 -5.79
N ARG A 16 -16.78 -0.26 -5.34
CA ARG A 16 -16.12 -1.56 -5.47
C ARG A 16 -16.89 -2.39 -6.50
N VAL A 17 -16.20 -3.28 -7.19
CA VAL A 17 -16.80 -4.15 -8.20
C VAL A 17 -17.69 -5.22 -7.56
N TYR A 18 -18.65 -5.74 -8.33
CA TYR A 18 -19.38 -6.96 -7.99
C TYR A 18 -18.61 -8.19 -8.47
N GLU A 19 -19.19 -9.37 -8.26
CA GLU A 19 -18.64 -10.62 -8.79
C GLU A 19 -18.68 -10.69 -10.31
N SER A 20 -19.77 -10.20 -10.93
CA SER A 20 -19.88 -10.12 -12.39
C SER A 20 -19.57 -8.73 -12.92
N ILE A 21 -18.98 -8.70 -14.12
CA ILE A 21 -18.67 -7.48 -14.86
C ILE A 21 -19.96 -6.76 -15.23
N GLU A 22 -20.98 -7.48 -15.70
CA GLU A 22 -22.25 -6.94 -16.18
C GLU A 22 -23.00 -6.21 -15.06
N LYS A 23 -22.99 -6.78 -13.84
CA LYS A 23 -23.60 -6.16 -12.67
C LYS A 23 -22.85 -4.90 -12.26
N THR A 24 -21.52 -4.92 -12.35
CA THR A 24 -20.66 -3.75 -12.10
C THR A 24 -20.94 -2.63 -13.10
N VAL A 25 -21.00 -2.94 -14.39
CA VAL A 25 -21.33 -1.98 -15.46
C VAL A 25 -22.74 -1.41 -15.28
N THR A 26 -23.72 -2.27 -14.99
CA THR A 26 -25.11 -1.84 -14.73
C THR A 26 -25.18 -0.86 -13.57
N TYR A 27 -24.44 -1.13 -12.50
CA TYR A 27 -24.38 -0.24 -11.34
C TYR A 27 -23.68 1.09 -11.68
N ALA A 28 -22.58 1.06 -12.44
CA ALA A 28 -21.89 2.26 -12.91
C ALA A 28 -22.82 3.17 -13.75
N LYS A 29 -23.56 2.61 -14.72
CA LYS A 29 -24.55 3.35 -15.54
C LYS A 29 -25.65 3.98 -14.69
N ARG A 30 -26.07 3.33 -13.59
CA ARG A 30 -27.06 3.91 -12.66
C ARG A 30 -26.51 5.13 -11.93
N LEU A 31 -25.23 5.11 -11.51
CA LEU A 31 -24.58 6.24 -10.85
C LEU A 31 -24.37 7.42 -11.81
N GLU A 32 -23.98 7.14 -13.04
CA GLU A 32 -23.91 8.15 -14.11
C GLU A 32 -25.28 8.82 -14.34
N ARG A 33 -26.35 8.04 -14.53
CA ARG A 33 -27.72 8.57 -14.67
C ARG A 33 -28.19 9.36 -13.45
N ALA A 34 -27.69 9.02 -12.26
CA ALA A 34 -27.98 9.78 -11.04
C ALA A 34 -27.26 11.14 -10.99
N GLY A 35 -26.33 11.40 -11.92
CA GLY A 35 -25.65 12.68 -12.11
C GLY A 35 -24.21 12.72 -11.61
N ALA A 36 -23.60 11.57 -11.29
CA ALA A 36 -22.19 11.53 -10.90
C ALA A 36 -21.30 12.09 -12.03
N LYS A 37 -20.32 12.92 -11.68
CA LYS A 37 -19.42 13.59 -12.64
C LYS A 37 -18.09 12.87 -12.85
N ILE A 38 -17.65 12.07 -11.86
CA ILE A 38 -16.48 11.19 -11.95
C ILE A 38 -16.83 9.90 -11.22
N LEU A 39 -16.42 8.76 -11.78
CA LEU A 39 -16.54 7.45 -11.16
C LEU A 39 -15.17 6.84 -10.88
N THR A 40 -14.81 6.66 -9.60
CA THR A 40 -13.64 5.86 -9.23
C THR A 40 -14.03 4.41 -8.97
N VAL A 41 -13.43 3.47 -9.69
CA VAL A 41 -13.71 2.03 -9.56
C VAL A 41 -12.54 1.33 -8.89
N HIS A 42 -12.78 0.78 -7.69
CA HIS A 42 -11.84 -0.14 -7.07
C HIS A 42 -12.11 -1.55 -7.57
N GLY A 43 -11.16 -2.14 -8.30
CA GLY A 43 -11.26 -3.48 -8.90
C GLY A 43 -11.35 -4.66 -7.92
N ARG A 44 -11.57 -4.40 -6.61
CA ARG A 44 -11.79 -5.44 -5.60
C ARG A 44 -13.24 -5.41 -5.12
N ARG A 45 -13.82 -6.58 -4.90
CA ARG A 45 -15.15 -6.76 -4.31
C ARG A 45 -15.16 -6.39 -2.83
N ARG A 46 -16.34 -6.22 -2.24
CA ARG A 46 -16.50 -5.81 -0.83
C ARG A 46 -15.90 -6.83 0.15
N ASP A 47 -15.96 -8.11 -0.15
CA ASP A 47 -15.46 -9.25 0.63
C ASP A 47 -13.93 -9.43 0.53
N GLN A 48 -13.29 -8.90 -0.51
CA GLN A 48 -11.84 -8.92 -0.69
C GLN A 48 -11.17 -7.88 0.22
N LYS A 49 -10.95 -8.27 1.47
CA LYS A 49 -10.31 -7.46 2.53
C LYS A 49 -9.41 -8.35 3.40
N GLY A 50 -8.44 -7.72 4.07
CA GLY A 50 -7.60 -8.39 5.06
C GLY A 50 -6.80 -9.56 4.45
N PRO A 51 -6.91 -10.79 4.99
CA PRO A 51 -6.27 -11.96 4.40
C PRO A 51 -6.78 -12.27 2.99
N LYS A 52 -8.07 -12.06 2.70
CA LYS A 52 -8.69 -12.31 1.38
C LYS A 52 -8.36 -11.21 0.36
N THR A 53 -7.32 -10.43 0.59
CA THR A 53 -6.90 -9.36 -0.33
C THR A 53 -6.28 -10.01 -1.56
N GLY A 54 -7.06 -10.10 -2.64
CA GLY A 54 -6.58 -10.51 -3.96
C GLY A 54 -6.16 -9.32 -4.83
N LEU A 55 -5.77 -9.61 -6.07
CA LEU A 55 -5.54 -8.59 -7.08
C LEU A 55 -6.85 -7.88 -7.46
N ALA A 56 -6.77 -6.58 -7.71
CA ALA A 56 -7.85 -5.80 -8.29
C ALA A 56 -8.02 -6.21 -9.75
N SER A 57 -9.24 -6.56 -10.15
CA SER A 57 -9.57 -6.88 -11.53
C SER A 57 -9.60 -5.59 -12.35
N TRP A 58 -8.58 -5.41 -13.19
CA TRP A 58 -8.56 -4.34 -14.18
C TRP A 58 -9.57 -4.57 -15.31
N ASP A 59 -10.01 -5.82 -15.55
CA ASP A 59 -11.05 -6.14 -16.52
C ASP A 59 -12.39 -5.50 -16.16
N HIS A 60 -12.77 -5.57 -14.88
CA HIS A 60 -13.98 -4.89 -14.40
C HIS A 60 -13.88 -3.37 -14.58
N ILE A 61 -12.71 -2.80 -14.33
CA ILE A 61 -12.48 -1.36 -14.46
C ILE A 61 -12.57 -0.94 -15.94
N LYS A 62 -11.89 -1.67 -16.83
CA LYS A 62 -11.92 -1.49 -18.28
C LYS A 62 -13.35 -1.58 -18.83
N ALA A 63 -14.09 -2.62 -18.46
CA ALA A 63 -15.47 -2.80 -18.89
C ALA A 63 -16.38 -1.66 -18.43
N VAL A 64 -16.18 -1.11 -17.24
CA VAL A 64 -16.89 0.10 -16.79
C VAL A 64 -16.51 1.30 -17.66
N LYS A 65 -15.22 1.54 -17.90
CA LYS A 65 -14.75 2.66 -18.73
C LYS A 65 -15.31 2.62 -20.15
N GLU A 66 -15.43 1.45 -20.74
CA GLU A 66 -15.99 1.27 -22.09
C GLU A 66 -17.51 1.50 -22.17
N ASN A 67 -18.20 1.60 -21.03
CA ASN A 67 -19.65 1.58 -20.94
C ASN A 67 -20.29 2.82 -20.29
N VAL A 68 -19.49 3.79 -19.85
CA VAL A 68 -19.96 5.08 -19.31
C VAL A 68 -19.27 6.23 -20.04
N GLN A 69 -19.92 7.39 -20.08
CA GLN A 69 -19.43 8.60 -20.75
C GLN A 69 -18.70 9.55 -19.81
N ILE A 70 -18.95 9.44 -18.50
CA ILE A 70 -18.22 10.23 -17.50
C ILE A 70 -16.78 9.72 -17.28
N PRO A 71 -15.84 10.58 -16.85
CA PRO A 71 -14.50 10.16 -16.49
C PRO A 71 -14.48 9.03 -15.44
N VAL A 72 -13.67 8.00 -15.71
CA VAL A 72 -13.47 6.85 -14.84
C VAL A 72 -12.04 6.83 -14.32
N PHE A 73 -11.90 6.63 -13.01
CA PHE A 73 -10.60 6.55 -12.34
C PHE A 73 -10.39 5.13 -11.81
N ALA A 74 -9.26 4.50 -12.15
CA ALA A 74 -8.93 3.18 -11.60
C ALA A 74 -8.36 3.28 -10.19
N ASN A 75 -8.73 2.31 -9.33
CA ASN A 75 -8.16 2.15 -8.00
C ASN A 75 -7.87 0.68 -7.69
N GLY A 76 -6.78 0.44 -6.98
CA GLY A 76 -6.35 -0.89 -6.52
C GLY A 76 -5.10 -1.39 -7.24
N ASN A 77 -4.16 -1.94 -6.46
CA ASN A 77 -2.89 -2.49 -6.93
C ASN A 77 -1.97 -1.51 -7.70
N ILE A 78 -2.08 -0.19 -7.44
CA ILE A 78 -1.15 0.83 -7.96
C ILE A 78 -0.10 1.14 -6.88
N GLN A 79 1.09 0.55 -7.01
CA GLN A 79 2.15 0.63 -6.00
C GLN A 79 3.34 1.48 -6.47
N TYR A 80 3.61 1.49 -7.78
CA TYR A 80 4.67 2.26 -8.42
C TYR A 80 4.14 3.08 -9.60
N LEU A 81 4.93 4.03 -10.09
CA LEU A 81 4.61 4.77 -11.32
C LEU A 81 4.44 3.83 -12.53
N ARG A 82 5.24 2.76 -12.62
CA ARG A 82 5.07 1.73 -13.66
C ARG A 82 3.69 1.08 -13.65
N ASP A 83 3.06 0.96 -12.48
CA ASP A 83 1.70 0.39 -12.38
C ASP A 83 0.64 1.39 -12.86
N VAL A 84 0.87 2.69 -12.65
CA VAL A 84 0.03 3.77 -13.19
C VAL A 84 0.00 3.67 -14.72
N ILE A 85 1.18 3.60 -15.35
CA ILE A 85 1.32 3.52 -16.81
C ILE A 85 0.63 2.26 -17.35
N LYS A 86 0.95 1.08 -16.80
CA LYS A 86 0.32 -0.19 -17.19
C LYS A 86 -1.20 -0.17 -17.05
N CYS A 87 -1.71 0.40 -15.95
CA CYS A 87 -3.15 0.46 -15.71
C CYS A 87 -3.85 1.36 -16.72
N LEU A 88 -3.31 2.55 -17.00
CA LEU A 88 -3.82 3.47 -18.01
C LEU A 88 -3.82 2.83 -19.40
N GLU A 89 -2.71 2.20 -19.79
CA GLU A 89 -2.57 1.52 -21.08
C GLU A 89 -3.58 0.38 -21.26
N TYR A 90 -3.78 -0.43 -20.22
CA TYR A 90 -4.67 -1.59 -20.27
C TYR A 90 -6.15 -1.19 -20.22
N THR A 91 -6.53 -0.36 -19.25
CA THR A 91 -7.93 -0.05 -18.95
C THR A 91 -8.48 1.13 -19.73
N LYS A 92 -7.61 1.97 -20.30
CA LYS A 92 -7.97 3.23 -20.99
C LYS A 92 -8.79 4.20 -20.12
N VAL A 93 -8.66 4.11 -18.79
CA VAL A 93 -9.28 5.02 -17.83
C VAL A 93 -8.67 6.42 -17.91
N ASP A 94 -9.41 7.42 -17.44
CA ASP A 94 -9.05 8.84 -17.52
C ASP A 94 -8.13 9.29 -16.38
N GLY A 95 -7.99 8.46 -15.34
CA GLY A 95 -7.16 8.78 -14.19
C GLY A 95 -6.91 7.60 -13.27
N ILE A 96 -5.97 7.77 -12.35
CA ILE A 96 -5.57 6.76 -11.37
C ILE A 96 -5.73 7.32 -9.95
N MET A 97 -6.22 6.50 -9.04
CA MET A 97 -6.20 6.75 -7.61
C MET A 97 -5.34 5.68 -6.92
N SER A 98 -4.24 6.10 -6.28
CA SER A 98 -3.46 5.24 -5.38
C SER A 98 -3.78 5.56 -3.91
N ALA A 99 -3.66 4.56 -3.04
CA ALA A 99 -3.88 4.71 -1.60
C ALA A 99 -2.74 4.05 -0.81
N GLU A 100 -2.63 2.72 -0.85
CA GLU A 100 -1.63 1.98 -0.06
C GLU A 100 -0.19 2.34 -0.45
N GLY A 101 0.10 2.45 -1.76
CA GLY A 101 1.42 2.84 -2.26
C GLY A 101 1.80 4.25 -1.82
N ALA A 102 0.87 5.21 -1.96
CA ALA A 102 1.09 6.61 -1.57
C ALA A 102 1.36 6.79 -0.06
N LEU A 103 0.84 5.91 0.81
CA LEU A 103 1.11 5.97 2.25
C LEU A 103 2.56 5.59 2.60
N CYS A 104 3.19 4.74 1.80
CA CYS A 104 4.59 4.33 2.01
C CYS A 104 5.58 5.13 1.16
N ASN A 105 5.13 5.62 0.00
CA ASN A 105 5.87 6.53 -0.86
C ASN A 105 4.96 7.68 -1.31
N PRO A 106 4.93 8.82 -0.58
CA PRO A 106 4.20 10.01 -1.00
C PRO A 106 4.63 10.56 -2.37
N ALA A 107 5.86 10.27 -2.81
CA ALA A 107 6.41 10.67 -4.11
C ALA A 107 6.09 9.69 -5.26
N ILE A 108 5.15 8.74 -5.09
CA ILE A 108 4.80 7.73 -6.10
C ILE A 108 4.58 8.31 -7.51
N PHE A 109 3.97 9.50 -7.62
CA PHE A 109 3.67 10.14 -8.91
C PHE A 109 4.86 10.90 -9.52
N SER A 110 5.92 11.16 -8.76
CA SER A 110 7.16 11.73 -9.32
C SER A 110 8.07 10.65 -9.90
N GLY A 111 7.71 9.36 -9.76
CA GLY A 111 8.53 8.23 -10.19
C GLY A 111 9.75 7.95 -9.31
N ARG A 112 10.03 8.78 -8.29
CA ARG A 112 11.19 8.67 -7.41
C ARG A 112 10.94 7.69 -6.28
N GLN A 113 12.02 7.10 -5.77
CA GLN A 113 12.05 6.30 -4.54
C GLN A 113 12.96 7.00 -3.54
N PRO A 114 12.55 8.20 -3.06
CA PRO A 114 13.39 8.99 -2.17
C PRO A 114 13.62 8.23 -0.85
N PRO A 115 14.68 8.58 -0.11
CA PRO A 115 14.83 8.11 1.26
C PRO A 115 13.58 8.41 2.10
N ALA A 116 13.21 7.48 2.98
CA ALA A 116 12.00 7.62 3.80
C ALA A 116 12.02 8.88 4.68
N TRP A 117 13.21 9.30 5.12
CA TRP A 117 13.37 10.52 5.92
C TRP A 117 13.12 11.80 5.13
N GLU A 118 13.39 11.85 3.82
CA GLU A 118 13.05 13.00 2.98
C GLU A 118 11.53 13.24 2.98
N MET A 119 10.76 12.15 2.82
CA MET A 119 9.30 12.22 2.84
C MET A 119 8.73 12.49 4.23
N ALA A 120 9.35 11.92 5.28
CA ALA A 120 8.95 12.18 6.65
C ALA A 120 9.21 13.64 7.07
N ASP A 121 10.39 14.20 6.74
CA ASP A 121 10.75 15.58 7.05
C ASP A 121 9.81 16.56 6.34
N SER A 122 9.53 16.34 5.05
CA SER A 122 8.55 17.13 4.30
C SER A 122 7.14 17.04 4.90
N TYR A 123 6.70 15.84 5.29
CA TYR A 123 5.42 15.64 5.95
C TYR A 123 5.35 16.33 7.33
N LEU A 124 6.42 16.25 8.13
CA LEU A 124 6.52 16.89 9.43
C LEU A 124 6.45 18.41 9.32
N ALA A 125 7.08 19.01 8.31
CA ALA A 125 6.98 20.45 8.05
C ALA A 125 5.52 20.89 7.80
N TYR A 126 4.73 20.11 7.04
CA TYR A 126 3.30 20.35 6.89
C TYR A 126 2.52 20.12 8.18
N ALA A 127 2.85 19.07 8.94
CA ALA A 127 2.20 18.79 10.20
C ALA A 127 2.47 19.87 11.26
N GLU A 128 3.65 20.50 11.25
CA GLU A 128 3.97 21.66 12.08
C GLU A 128 3.10 22.87 11.71
N LYS A 129 2.93 23.12 10.40
CA LYS A 129 2.11 24.22 9.89
C LYS A 129 0.61 24.07 10.19
N TYR A 130 0.06 22.86 10.03
CA TYR A 130 -1.38 22.61 10.12
C TYR A 130 -1.83 21.95 11.43
N THR A 131 -0.89 21.62 12.31
CA THR A 131 -1.11 21.11 13.67
C THR A 131 -2.19 20.00 13.78
N PRO A 132 -2.13 18.92 12.97
CA PRO A 132 -3.10 17.84 13.08
C PRO A 132 -2.89 17.05 14.38
N PRO A 133 -3.89 16.29 14.85
CA PRO A 133 -3.73 15.44 16.02
C PRO A 133 -2.52 14.51 15.91
N VAL A 134 -1.72 14.41 16.98
CA VAL A 134 -0.48 13.60 17.04
C VAL A 134 -0.71 12.15 16.62
N GLY A 135 -1.87 11.59 16.92
CA GLY A 135 -2.23 10.23 16.50
C GLY A 135 -2.25 10.04 14.98
N TYR A 136 -2.63 11.07 14.21
CA TYR A 136 -2.67 11.02 12.74
C TYR A 136 -1.26 11.12 12.16
N ILE A 137 -0.45 12.02 12.73
CA ILE A 137 0.98 12.17 12.38
C ILE A 137 1.69 10.83 12.59
N ARG A 138 1.56 10.25 13.79
CA ARG A 138 2.13 8.94 14.13
C ARG A 138 1.69 7.84 13.16
N GLY A 139 0.40 7.81 12.81
CA GLY A 139 -0.14 6.84 11.85
C GLY A 139 0.54 6.90 10.48
N HIS A 140 0.75 8.12 9.94
CA HIS A 140 1.45 8.31 8.68
C HIS A 140 2.95 7.99 8.78
N LEU A 141 3.61 8.37 9.88
CA LEU A 141 5.03 8.06 10.10
C LEU A 141 5.29 6.54 10.16
N PHE A 142 4.38 5.75 10.77
CA PHE A 142 4.46 4.29 10.72
C PHE A 142 4.38 3.71 9.30
N ARG A 143 3.72 4.42 8.37
CA ARG A 143 3.59 3.98 6.98
C ARG A 143 4.79 4.42 6.14
N ILE A 144 5.26 5.65 6.30
CA ILE A 144 6.44 6.17 5.60
C ILE A 144 7.68 5.39 6.02
N TYR A 145 7.90 5.20 7.32
CA TYR A 145 9.04 4.47 7.87
C TYR A 145 8.80 2.96 8.02
N LEU A 146 7.81 2.38 7.34
CA LEU A 146 7.44 0.99 7.56
C LEU A 146 8.62 0.02 7.48
N HIS A 147 9.45 0.16 6.44
CA HIS A 147 10.60 -0.71 6.20
C HIS A 147 11.78 -0.38 7.11
N CYS A 148 12.06 0.91 7.34
CA CYS A 148 13.03 1.37 8.34
C CYS A 148 12.72 0.81 9.74
N LEU A 149 11.46 0.88 10.18
CA LEU A 149 11.02 0.35 11.47
C LEU A 149 10.94 -1.17 11.51
N SER A 150 10.95 -1.85 10.36
CA SER A 150 11.07 -3.31 10.29
C SER A 150 12.53 -3.74 10.46
N LYS A 151 13.48 -2.95 9.95
CA LYS A 151 14.92 -3.12 10.19
C LYS A 151 15.32 -2.76 11.62
N TYR A 152 14.74 -1.69 12.17
CA TYR A 152 14.99 -1.18 13.52
C TYR A 152 13.73 -1.30 14.40
N PRO A 153 13.37 -2.53 14.84
CA PRO A 153 12.14 -2.77 15.57
C PRO A 153 12.08 -2.02 16.91
N ASP A 154 13.23 -1.73 17.53
CA ASP A 154 13.31 -1.04 18.81
C ASP A 154 12.72 0.37 18.76
N LEU A 155 12.77 1.04 17.61
CA LEU A 155 12.21 2.38 17.40
C LEU A 155 10.68 2.38 17.24
N ARG A 156 10.05 1.21 17.05
CA ARG A 156 8.59 1.09 16.94
C ARG A 156 7.89 1.44 18.25
N ILE A 157 8.48 1.06 19.39
CA ILE A 157 7.91 1.29 20.72
C ILE A 157 7.92 2.80 21.03
N PRO A 158 9.07 3.52 20.94
CA PRO A 158 9.10 4.97 21.06
C PRO A 158 8.13 5.69 20.11
N MET A 159 8.11 5.32 18.82
CA MET A 159 7.16 5.87 17.85
C MET A 159 5.70 5.67 18.31
N GLY A 160 5.37 4.48 18.79
CA GLY A 160 4.04 4.11 19.28
C GLY A 160 3.62 4.84 20.55
N LEU A 161 4.57 5.15 21.43
CA LEU A 161 4.33 5.78 22.72
C LEU A 161 4.35 7.31 22.66
N ALA A 162 5.01 7.92 21.67
CA ALA A 162 5.09 9.36 21.49
C ALA A 162 3.70 10.03 21.53
N ARG A 163 3.56 11.04 22.41
CA ARG A 163 2.31 11.77 22.67
C ARG A 163 2.34 13.25 22.30
N SER A 164 3.51 13.78 21.95
CA SER A 164 3.69 15.15 21.47
C SER A 164 4.31 15.16 20.07
N PHE A 165 4.20 16.31 19.40
CA PHE A 165 4.86 16.52 18.11
C PHE A 165 6.38 16.46 18.24
N ASP A 166 6.95 17.06 19.29
CA ASP A 166 8.40 17.02 19.54
C ASP A 166 8.92 15.60 19.81
N ALA A 167 8.16 14.80 20.56
CA ALA A 167 8.51 13.39 20.77
C ALA A 167 8.51 12.59 19.46
N LEU A 168 7.59 12.89 18.52
CA LEU A 168 7.61 12.27 17.20
C LEU A 168 8.82 12.72 16.37
N LYS A 169 9.14 14.02 16.37
CA LYS A 169 10.34 14.54 15.69
C LYS A 169 11.61 13.87 16.19
N GLU A 170 11.73 13.69 17.50
CA GLU A 170 12.90 13.06 18.11
C GLU A 170 13.05 11.59 17.67
N VAL A 171 11.96 10.82 17.66
CA VAL A 171 12.00 9.44 17.14
C VAL A 171 12.33 9.43 15.63
N CYS A 172 11.79 10.36 14.84
CA CYS A 172 12.12 10.47 13.42
C CYS A 172 13.60 10.79 13.18
N LYS A 173 14.19 11.63 14.02
CA LYS A 173 15.64 11.94 13.99
C LYS A 173 16.47 10.68 14.24
N GLN A 174 16.12 9.88 15.25
CA GLN A 174 16.81 8.62 15.54
C GLN A 174 16.70 7.61 14.38
N VAL A 175 15.50 7.47 13.78
CA VAL A 175 15.31 6.63 12.59
C VAL A 175 16.19 7.12 11.44
N LYS A 176 16.22 8.43 11.18
CA LYS A 176 17.00 9.05 10.12
C LYS A 176 18.50 8.81 10.31
N GLU A 177 19.05 9.03 11.50
CA GLU A 177 20.47 8.83 11.79
C GLU A 177 20.94 7.39 11.53
N LEU A 178 20.14 6.39 11.95
CA LEU A 178 20.44 4.98 11.70
C LEU A 178 20.33 4.61 10.22
N CYS A 179 19.29 5.10 9.55
CA CYS A 179 19.10 4.84 8.12
C CYS A 179 20.16 5.54 7.26
N LEU A 180 20.66 6.72 7.66
CA LEU A 180 21.72 7.43 6.96
C LEU A 180 23.04 6.65 6.99
N LYS A 181 23.43 6.11 8.16
CA LYS A 181 24.65 5.28 8.28
C LYS A 181 24.61 4.06 7.35
N ASP A 182 23.47 3.38 7.31
CA ASP A 182 23.28 2.26 6.39
C ASP A 182 23.25 2.69 4.93
N ALA A 183 22.65 3.84 4.62
CA ALA A 183 22.61 4.38 3.27
C ALA A 183 24.02 4.75 2.76
N GLU A 184 24.85 5.40 3.58
CA GLU A 184 26.25 5.72 3.26
C GLU A 184 27.04 4.46 2.91
N LYS A 185 26.85 3.38 3.71
CA LYS A 185 27.45 2.09 3.45
C LYS A 185 26.94 1.46 2.14
N ASP A 186 25.63 1.43 1.93
CA ASP A 186 25.04 0.87 0.72
C ASP A 186 25.51 1.62 -0.53
N ILE A 187 25.63 2.95 -0.45
CA ILE A 187 26.15 3.79 -1.54
C ILE A 187 27.62 3.45 -1.83
N ALA A 188 28.47 3.36 -0.80
CA ALA A 188 29.88 3.01 -0.96
C ALA A 188 30.08 1.60 -1.57
N GLU A 189 29.16 0.68 -1.30
CA GLU A 189 29.16 -0.68 -1.84
C GLU A 189 28.45 -0.82 -3.21
N GLY A 190 27.96 0.28 -3.80
CA GLY A 190 27.24 0.28 -5.08
C GLY A 190 25.86 -0.40 -5.02
N LYS A 191 25.25 -0.49 -3.84
CA LYS A 191 23.94 -1.10 -3.58
C LYS A 191 22.79 -0.09 -3.55
N ASP A 192 23.08 1.18 -3.74
CA ASP A 192 22.05 2.19 -3.90
C ASP A 192 21.33 2.02 -5.25
N SER A 193 20.07 1.63 -5.19
CA SER A 193 19.23 1.44 -6.38
C SER A 193 17.87 2.07 -6.19
N GLU A 194 17.37 2.69 -7.26
CA GLU A 194 15.98 3.16 -7.36
C GLU A 194 15.08 2.15 -8.09
N GLU A 195 15.65 1.03 -8.55
CA GLU A 195 14.87 -0.02 -9.20
C GLU A 195 13.99 -0.75 -8.17
N PRO A 196 12.67 -0.82 -8.38
CA PRO A 196 11.71 -1.40 -7.43
C PRO A 196 12.05 -2.79 -6.88
N ASP A 197 12.84 -3.57 -7.62
CA ASP A 197 13.14 -4.97 -7.33
C ASP A 197 14.45 -5.13 -6.52
N CYS A 198 15.20 -4.05 -6.30
CA CYS A 198 16.40 -4.02 -5.47
C CYS A 198 16.52 -2.75 -4.61
N LEU A 199 15.39 -2.15 -4.22
CA LEU A 199 15.36 -0.99 -3.35
C LEU A 199 15.98 -1.30 -1.97
N PRO A 200 16.97 -0.51 -1.51
CA PRO A 200 17.36 -0.50 -0.12
C PRO A 200 16.18 -0.19 0.80
N TYR A 201 16.14 -0.81 1.98
CA TYR A 201 15.01 -0.71 2.91
C TYR A 201 14.71 0.73 3.36
N TRP A 202 15.73 1.61 3.31
CA TRP A 202 15.64 3.00 3.73
C TRP A 202 15.04 3.93 2.66
N ARG A 203 14.85 3.43 1.42
CA ARG A 203 14.08 4.11 0.38
C ARG A 203 12.59 3.83 0.54
N CYS A 204 11.78 4.84 0.23
CA CYS A 204 10.33 4.74 0.17
C CYS A 204 9.89 3.65 -0.81
N GLN A 205 9.24 2.61 -0.29
CA GLN A 205 8.78 1.49 -1.11
C GLN A 205 7.45 0.92 -0.59
N PRO A 206 6.60 0.41 -1.49
CA PRO A 206 5.31 -0.19 -1.14
C PRO A 206 5.40 -1.32 -0.11
N TYR A 207 4.32 -1.50 0.64
CA TYR A 207 4.12 -2.72 1.42
C TYR A 207 3.46 -3.79 0.56
N VAL A 208 4.22 -4.84 0.23
CA VAL A 208 3.67 -6.03 -0.42
C VAL A 208 3.28 -7.03 0.66
N ARG A 209 1.99 -7.35 0.74
CA ARG A 209 1.50 -8.37 1.67
C ARG A 209 1.99 -9.75 1.19
N PRO A 210 2.61 -10.57 2.05
CA PRO A 210 2.96 -11.94 1.69
C PRO A 210 1.72 -12.75 1.28
N PRO A 211 1.81 -13.65 0.29
CA PRO A 211 0.71 -14.54 -0.05
C PRO A 211 0.36 -15.45 1.12
N ILE A 212 -0.93 -15.78 1.28
CA ILE A 212 -1.36 -16.81 2.24
C ILE A 212 -0.78 -18.14 1.77
N LYS A 213 -0.03 -18.84 2.64
CA LYS A 213 0.26 -20.25 2.42
C LYS A 213 -1.08 -20.99 2.36
N VAL A 214 -1.46 -21.51 1.20
CA VAL A 214 -2.64 -22.36 1.06
C VAL A 214 -2.38 -23.64 1.84
N LEU A 215 -2.74 -23.65 3.13
CA LEU A 215 -2.93 -24.89 3.87
C LEU A 215 -4.09 -25.62 3.16
N GLY A 216 -3.87 -26.88 2.80
CA GLY A 216 -4.84 -27.71 2.09
C GLY A 216 -6.23 -27.69 2.74
N LYS A 217 -7.26 -28.00 1.91
CA LYS A 217 -8.69 -28.00 2.24
C LYS A 217 -8.98 -28.32 3.72
N ARG A 218 -9.57 -27.36 4.44
CA ARG A 218 -10.12 -27.56 5.79
C ARG A 218 -11.59 -27.95 5.70
N THR A 219 -11.98 -28.95 6.50
CA THR A 219 -13.37 -29.40 6.70
C THR A 219 -14.07 -28.55 7.77
N SER A 220 -15.39 -28.64 7.84
CA SER A 220 -16.30 -27.76 8.62
C SER A 220 -16.10 -27.74 10.15
N ASP A 221 -15.22 -28.57 10.69
CA ASP A 221 -14.93 -28.63 12.14
C ASP A 221 -13.74 -27.75 12.57
N ASP A 222 -13.05 -27.08 11.63
CA ASP A 222 -11.85 -26.28 11.91
C ASP A 222 -12.14 -24.80 12.28
N ASP A 223 -13.41 -24.37 12.27
CA ASP A 223 -13.80 -22.96 12.44
C ASP A 223 -13.67 -22.42 13.88
N GLU A 224 -13.41 -23.28 14.88
CA GLU A 224 -13.23 -22.85 16.27
C GLU A 224 -11.79 -22.46 16.66
N LYS A 225 -10.80 -22.60 15.78
CA LYS A 225 -9.37 -22.38 16.13
C LYS A 225 -8.59 -21.49 15.16
N LEU A 226 -9.21 -20.43 14.62
CA LEU A 226 -8.47 -19.37 13.93
C LEU A 226 -8.14 -18.23 14.91
N PRO A 227 -6.86 -17.91 15.15
CA PRO A 227 -6.50 -16.79 16.00
C PRO A 227 -7.02 -15.51 15.36
N ARG A 228 -7.88 -14.79 16.10
CA ARG A 228 -8.25 -13.40 15.78
C ARG A 228 -6.95 -12.62 15.56
N ASN A 229 -6.97 -11.67 14.62
CA ASN A 229 -5.87 -10.74 14.38
C ASN A 229 -5.46 -10.04 15.69
N ASP A 230 -4.50 -10.62 16.40
CA ASP A 230 -3.82 -10.04 17.55
C ASP A 230 -2.84 -9.00 16.98
N TYR A 231 -3.34 -7.80 16.66
CA TYR A 231 -2.52 -6.63 16.94
C TYR A 231 -2.28 -6.64 18.44
N PRO A 232 -1.02 -6.69 18.93
CA PRO A 232 -0.78 -6.74 20.35
C PRO A 232 -1.38 -5.47 20.97
N SER A 233 -2.37 -5.66 21.85
CA SER A 233 -2.82 -4.58 22.72
C SER A 233 -1.63 -4.12 23.56
N LYS A 234 -1.64 -2.86 23.99
CA LYS A 234 -0.58 -2.23 24.81
C LYS A 234 -0.07 -3.07 26.00
N ARG A 235 -0.85 -4.07 26.43
CA ARG A 235 -0.54 -4.95 27.56
C ARG A 235 0.42 -6.12 27.22
N LYS A 236 0.60 -6.49 25.94
CA LYS A 236 1.40 -7.66 25.53
C LYS A 236 2.85 -7.34 25.13
N LEU A 237 3.23 -6.07 25.05
CA LEU A 237 4.60 -5.63 24.68
C LEU A 237 5.61 -5.69 25.84
N LEU A 238 5.15 -5.97 27.06
CA LEU A 238 5.99 -6.01 28.28
C LEU A 238 6.49 -7.40 28.65
N GLN A 239 6.19 -8.44 27.86
CA GLN A 239 6.63 -9.80 28.11
C GLN A 239 6.99 -10.44 26.79
N ILE A 240 8.26 -10.85 26.63
CA ILE A 240 8.81 -11.97 25.85
C ILE A 240 10.26 -11.62 25.50
N LYS A 241 11.17 -12.07 26.39
CA LYS A 241 12.57 -12.40 26.10
C LYS A 241 12.62 -13.86 25.62
N HIS A 242 13.65 -14.19 24.83
CA HIS A 242 14.10 -15.53 24.42
C HIS A 242 13.11 -16.25 23.46
N GLN A 243 13.49 -16.83 22.32
CA GLN A 243 14.52 -17.85 22.09
C GLN A 243 14.68 -18.10 20.57
N GLU A 244 15.86 -18.58 20.17
CA GLU A 244 16.28 -18.85 18.79
C GLU A 244 15.88 -20.24 18.25
N ASN A 245 16.08 -20.35 16.92
CA ASN A 245 16.62 -21.49 16.16
C ASN A 245 15.69 -22.31 15.25
N GLY A 246 16.12 -22.34 13.97
CA GLY A 246 16.39 -23.58 13.24
C GLY A 246 15.35 -24.03 12.21
N GLY A 247 15.77 -24.19 10.94
CA GLY A 247 15.09 -25.10 10.01
C GLY A 247 15.10 -24.70 8.54
N LYS A 248 15.92 -25.40 7.74
CA LYS A 248 16.08 -25.29 6.27
C LYS A 248 14.81 -25.69 5.51
N GLY A 249 14.59 -25.08 4.34
CA GLY A 249 13.53 -25.46 3.40
C GLY A 249 14.04 -25.61 1.96
N LEU A 250 13.85 -26.81 1.42
CA LEU A 250 14.12 -27.21 0.04
C LEU A 250 12.86 -27.04 -0.84
N PHE A 251 13.13 -26.93 -2.14
CA PHE A 251 12.26 -27.07 -3.33
C PHE A 251 11.60 -25.83 -3.97
N ARG A 252 12.10 -25.61 -5.20
CA ARG A 252 11.55 -24.86 -6.33
C ARG A 252 10.46 -25.66 -7.04
N ASN A 253 9.52 -24.96 -7.68
CA ASN A 253 9.26 -24.94 -9.14
C ASN A 253 7.78 -24.68 -9.44
N LEU A 254 7.47 -23.44 -9.81
CA LEU A 254 6.38 -23.08 -10.71
C LEU A 254 6.96 -22.02 -11.67
N ALA A 255 6.65 -22.17 -12.96
CA ALA A 255 7.34 -21.56 -14.11
C ALA A 255 7.53 -20.04 -14.00
N ARG A 256 8.79 -19.58 -14.11
CA ARG A 256 9.23 -18.18 -13.98
C ARG A 256 9.47 -17.47 -15.32
N ASP A 257 9.18 -18.12 -16.43
CA ASP A 257 9.86 -17.83 -17.70
C ASP A 257 9.16 -16.78 -18.59
N LYS A 258 8.39 -15.85 -18.01
CA LYS A 258 7.69 -14.81 -18.79
C LYS A 258 7.84 -13.37 -18.27
N TRP A 259 8.69 -13.12 -17.29
CA TRP A 259 8.83 -11.78 -16.70
C TRP A 259 10.26 -11.24 -16.83
N PRO A 260 10.45 -9.98 -17.25
CA PRO A 260 11.78 -9.39 -17.38
C PRO A 260 12.49 -9.35 -16.01
N LEU A 261 13.76 -9.76 -16.00
CA LEU A 261 14.61 -9.81 -14.82
C LEU A 261 15.13 -8.40 -14.47
N CYS A 262 15.32 -8.13 -13.17
CA CYS A 262 15.98 -6.90 -12.73
C CYS A 262 17.40 -6.81 -13.31
N LYS A 263 17.74 -5.66 -13.93
CA LYS A 263 19.05 -5.44 -14.58
C LYS A 263 20.23 -5.40 -13.61
N THR A 264 19.97 -5.13 -12.33
CA THR A 264 21.00 -5.02 -11.28
C THR A 264 21.19 -6.33 -10.52
N CYS A 265 20.12 -7.06 -10.22
CA CYS A 265 20.19 -8.25 -9.35
C CYS A 265 19.73 -9.57 -9.97
N GLY A 266 19.24 -9.56 -11.23
CA GLY A 266 18.87 -10.75 -11.99
C GLY A 266 17.67 -11.55 -11.46
N ARG A 267 16.92 -11.02 -10.48
CA ARG A 267 15.77 -11.71 -9.86
C ARG A 267 14.45 -11.35 -10.55
N ASN A 268 13.53 -12.33 -10.57
CA ASN A 268 12.13 -12.14 -10.97
C ASN A 268 11.32 -11.68 -9.74
N PRO A 269 10.57 -10.56 -9.81
CA PRO A 269 9.83 -9.99 -8.68
C PRO A 269 8.50 -10.69 -8.34
N TRP A 270 8.17 -11.80 -9.01
CA TRP A 270 6.97 -12.61 -8.76
C TRP A 270 7.30 -14.08 -8.43
#